data_AF-A0A927GIU2-F1
#
_entry.id   AF-A0A927GIU2-F1
#
_cell.length_a   1.000
_cell.length_b   1.000
_cell.length_c   1.000
_cell.angle_alpha   90.00
_cell.angle_beta   90.00
_cell.angle_gamma   90.00
#
_symmetry.space_group_name_H-M   'P 1'
#
loop_
_entity.id
_entity.type
_entity.pdbx_description
1 polymer ?
#
loop_
_entity_poly.entity_id
_entity_poly.type
_entity_poly.pdbx_seq_one_letter_code
_entity_poly.pdbx_strand_id
1 'polypeptide(L)'
;MKYIRLSQSMLAFAGLTALASCAEECTGNIETTVLYAKPGPKGVGRFIYVDVVNKPGLGVKKTLLYQGKEFGTFPHVVIINDPQSRFAKNRTICFTNYRTNAPTTGGDLSEEGIPEITVE
;
A
#
# COMPACT_ATOMS: atom_id res chain seq x y z
N MET A 1 -34.59 4.46 -63.13
CA MET A 1 -34.44 3.23 -62.33
C MET A 1 -33.13 3.34 -61.54
N LYS A 2 -33.22 3.29 -60.22
CA LYS A 2 -32.15 3.56 -59.24
C LYS A 2 -31.39 2.25 -58.98
N TYR A 3 -30.08 2.21 -59.23
CA TYR A 3 -29.23 1.11 -58.78
C TYR A 3 -28.56 1.50 -57.46
N ILE A 4 -28.80 0.66 -56.45
CA ILE A 4 -28.26 0.71 -55.08
C ILE A 4 -27.11 -0.30 -55.00
N ARG A 5 -26.15 -0.03 -54.11
CA ARG A 5 -25.11 -0.91 -53.47
C ARG A 5 -23.69 -0.44 -53.81
N LEU A 6 -22.70 -0.44 -52.90
CA LEU A 6 -22.57 -0.99 -51.55
C LEU A 6 -21.48 -0.17 -50.83
N SER A 7 -21.79 0.33 -49.63
CA SER A 7 -20.85 1.00 -48.73
C SER A 7 -19.81 0.00 -48.25
N GLN A 8 -18.53 0.29 -48.50
CA GLN A 8 -17.42 -0.51 -47.98
C GLN A 8 -16.87 0.18 -46.73
N SER A 9 -17.37 -0.27 -45.58
CA SER A 9 -16.90 0.12 -44.25
C SER A 9 -15.50 -0.44 -44.01
N MET A 10 -14.48 0.42 -44.08
CA MET A 10 -13.15 0.11 -43.55
C MET A 10 -13.13 0.46 -42.05
N LEU A 11 -13.38 -0.56 -41.23
CA LEU A 11 -13.09 -0.56 -39.79
C LEU A 11 -11.56 -0.56 -39.63
N ALA A 12 -10.98 0.61 -39.34
CA ALA A 12 -9.58 0.74 -39.01
C ALA A 12 -9.36 0.60 -37.50
N PHE A 13 -8.76 -0.54 -37.15
CA PHE A 13 -7.84 -0.76 -36.02
C PHE A 13 -8.20 -0.15 -34.67
N ALA A 14 -8.74 -1.02 -33.81
CA ALA A 14 -8.62 -0.94 -32.36
C ALA A 14 -7.15 -0.74 -31.97
N GLY A 15 -6.80 0.49 -31.59
CA GLY A 15 -5.58 0.76 -30.85
C GLY A 15 -5.71 0.09 -29.48
N LEU A 16 -5.07 -1.07 -29.33
CA LEU A 16 -4.70 -1.61 -28.03
C LEU A 16 -3.75 -0.58 -27.38
N THR A 17 -4.31 0.34 -26.61
CA THR A 17 -3.56 1.07 -25.60
C THR A 17 -3.16 0.04 -24.56
N ALA A 18 -1.98 -0.54 -24.74
CA ALA A 18 -1.27 -1.20 -23.66
C ALA A 18 -1.11 -0.17 -22.55
N LEU A 19 -2.00 -0.23 -21.55
CA LEU A 19 -1.80 0.36 -20.24
C LEU A 19 -0.59 -0.36 -19.65
N ALA A 20 0.61 0.03 -20.09
CA ALA A 20 1.82 -0.16 -19.34
C ALA A 20 1.53 0.53 -18.01
N SER A 21 1.07 -0.25 -17.04
CA SER A 21 1.01 0.17 -15.65
C SER A 21 2.43 0.57 -15.32
N CYS A 22 2.72 1.87 -15.29
CA CYS A 22 3.90 2.40 -14.66
C CYS A 22 3.78 2.06 -13.17
N ALA A 23 4.07 0.81 -12.82
CA ALA A 23 4.43 0.47 -11.47
C ALA A 23 5.75 1.21 -11.26
N GLU A 24 5.67 2.31 -10.52
CA GLU A 24 6.82 3.09 -10.10
C GLU A 24 7.86 2.13 -9.52
N GLU A 25 9.11 2.23 -9.99
CA GLU A 25 10.16 1.35 -9.50
C GLU A 25 10.29 1.54 -7.99
N CYS A 26 10.02 0.47 -7.25
CA CYS A 26 10.09 0.48 -5.80
C CYS A 26 11.57 0.47 -5.41
N THR A 27 12.08 1.63 -4.99
CA THR A 27 13.50 1.83 -4.69
C THR A 27 13.78 1.68 -3.20
N GLY A 28 14.71 0.80 -2.83
CA GLY A 28 15.10 0.56 -1.44
C GLY A 28 15.49 -0.89 -1.19
N ASN A 29 16.22 -1.13 -0.10
CA ASN A 29 16.68 -2.47 0.26
C ASN A 29 15.66 -3.26 1.09
N ILE A 30 14.66 -2.59 1.64
CA ILE A 30 13.55 -3.18 2.40
C ILE A 30 12.29 -3.02 1.57
N GLU A 31 11.62 -4.13 1.28
CA GLU A 31 10.37 -4.18 0.54
C GLU A 31 9.22 -4.53 1.48
N THR A 32 8.10 -3.84 1.32
CA THR A 32 6.90 -4.07 2.13
C THR A 32 5.64 -4.05 1.28
N THR A 33 4.66 -4.87 1.64
CA THR A 33 3.31 -4.84 1.07
C THR A 33 2.39 -4.03 1.98
N VAL A 34 1.70 -3.04 1.43
CA VAL A 34 0.73 -2.22 2.17
C VAL A 34 -0.55 -3.01 2.40
N LEU A 35 -0.94 -3.12 3.67
CA LEU A 35 -2.13 -3.82 4.12
C LEU A 35 -3.34 -2.88 4.18
N TYR A 36 -3.19 -1.79 4.95
CA TYR A 36 -4.16 -0.69 5.01
C TYR A 36 -3.54 0.55 5.67
N ALA A 37 -4.23 1.69 5.52
CA ALA A 37 -3.83 2.94 6.14
C ALA A 37 -4.94 3.49 7.07
N LYS A 38 -4.60 3.79 8.32
CA LYS A 38 -5.51 4.44 9.29
C LYS A 38 -5.14 5.92 9.47
N PRO A 39 -6.09 6.82 9.77
CA PRO A 39 -5.77 8.17 10.22
C PRO A 39 -4.86 8.12 11.45
N GLY A 40 -3.87 9.02 11.52
CA GLY A 40 -3.02 9.14 12.69
C GLY A 40 -3.74 9.76 13.89
N PRO A 41 -3.13 9.73 15.09
CA PRO A 41 -3.67 10.36 16.28
C PRO A 41 -3.99 11.83 16.02
N LYS A 42 -5.13 12.31 16.55
CA LYS A 42 -5.61 13.69 16.38
C LYS A 42 -5.83 14.10 14.91
N GLY A 43 -5.97 13.13 13.99
CA GLY A 43 -6.23 13.39 12.57
C GLY A 43 -5.03 13.91 11.78
N VAL A 44 -3.82 13.85 12.34
CA VAL A 44 -2.60 14.29 11.66
C VAL A 44 -1.93 13.09 11.00
N GLY A 45 -1.68 13.19 9.69
CA GLY A 45 -1.01 12.15 8.93
C GLY A 45 -1.74 10.80 8.96
N ARG A 46 -1.00 9.73 8.66
CA ARG A 46 -1.53 8.37 8.60
C ARG A 46 -0.57 7.35 9.19
N PHE A 47 -1.14 6.28 9.71
CA PHE A 47 -0.43 5.06 10.07
C PHE A 47 -0.64 4.02 8.99
N ILE A 48 0.45 3.56 8.39
CA ILE A 48 0.43 2.61 7.28
C ILE A 48 0.86 1.25 7.81
N TYR A 49 -0.04 0.29 7.76
CA TYR A 49 0.22 -1.07 8.19
C TYR A 49 0.79 -1.82 7.00
N VAL A 50 1.95 -2.42 7.20
CA VAL A 50 2.66 -3.12 6.14
C VAL A 50 3.14 -4.47 6.62
N ASP A 51 3.24 -5.42 5.68
CA ASP A 51 3.97 -6.67 5.88
C ASP A 51 5.35 -6.57 5.21
N VAL A 52 6.41 -6.84 5.96
CA VAL A 52 7.78 -6.74 5.48
C VAL A 52 8.17 -8.03 4.76
N VAL A 53 8.54 -7.92 3.48
CA VAL A 53 8.75 -9.06 2.59
C VAL A 53 10.13 -9.68 2.77
N ASN A 54 11.17 -8.85 2.81
CA ASN A 54 12.57 -9.31 2.69
C ASN A 54 13.45 -9.00 3.92
N LYS A 55 12.86 -8.53 5.02
CA LYS A 55 13.55 -8.24 6.29
C LYS A 55 12.71 -8.66 7.51
N PRO A 56 12.58 -9.98 7.76
CA PRO A 56 11.61 -10.52 8.72
C PRO A 56 11.82 -10.04 10.17
N GLY A 57 13.07 -9.72 10.56
CA GLY A 57 13.38 -9.23 11.90
C GLY A 57 12.95 -7.80 12.20
N LEU A 58 12.41 -7.07 11.21
CA LEU A 58 11.88 -5.72 11.42
C LEU A 58 10.45 -5.73 11.97
N GLY A 59 9.67 -6.77 11.64
CA GLY A 59 8.26 -6.87 12.00
C GLY A 59 7.97 -8.01 12.97
N VAL A 60 6.70 -8.08 13.38
CA VAL A 60 6.20 -9.15 14.26
C VAL A 60 4.99 -9.83 13.64
N LYS A 61 4.80 -11.12 13.96
CA LYS A 61 3.59 -11.82 13.55
C LYS A 61 2.40 -11.24 14.31
N LYS A 62 1.37 -10.80 13.59
CA LYS A 62 0.20 -10.19 14.20
C LYS A 62 -1.07 -10.50 13.40
N THR A 63 -2.16 -10.75 14.13
CA THR A 63 -3.53 -10.70 13.59
C THR A 63 -4.02 -9.26 13.69
N LEU A 64 -4.33 -8.67 12.53
CA LEU A 64 -4.75 -7.28 12.41
C LEU A 64 -6.27 -7.15 12.43
N LEU A 65 -6.74 -6.06 13.03
CA LEU A 65 -8.14 -5.71 13.05
C LEU A 65 -8.37 -4.43 12.24
N TYR A 66 -9.35 -4.48 11.35
CA TYR A 66 -9.81 -3.31 10.61
C TYR A 66 -11.30 -3.10 10.87
N GLN A 67 -11.64 -1.93 11.41
CA GLN A 67 -13.01 -1.57 11.78
C GLN A 67 -13.69 -2.62 12.68
N GLY A 68 -12.94 -3.13 13.67
CA GLY A 68 -13.43 -4.12 14.64
C GLY A 68 -13.58 -5.55 14.11
N LYS A 69 -13.15 -5.83 12.88
CA LYS A 69 -13.18 -7.18 12.28
C LYS A 69 -11.77 -7.67 11.99
N GLU A 70 -11.57 -8.97 12.06
CA GLU A 70 -10.32 -9.59 11.63
C GLU A 70 -10.07 -9.28 10.15
N PHE A 71 -8.92 -8.66 9.89
CA PHE A 71 -8.46 -8.37 8.54
C PHE A 71 -7.58 -9.50 8.00
N GLY A 72 -6.72 -10.07 8.86
CA GLY A 72 -5.87 -11.19 8.54
C GLY A 72 -4.70 -11.32 9.49
N THR A 73 -3.95 -12.42 9.37
CA THR A 73 -2.72 -12.67 10.12
C THR A 73 -1.52 -12.62 9.20
N PHE A 74 -0.53 -11.80 9.55
CA PHE A 74 0.65 -11.54 8.72
C PHE A 74 1.92 -11.81 9.51
N PRO A 75 3.00 -12.26 8.84
CA PRO A 75 4.21 -12.73 9.51
C PRO A 75 5.10 -11.60 10.02
N HIS A 76 5.19 -10.45 9.35
CA HIS A 76 6.16 -9.40 9.64
C HIS A 76 5.53 -8.01 9.60
N VAL A 77 4.60 -7.75 10.52
CA VAL A 77 3.86 -6.48 10.56
C VAL A 77 4.69 -5.36 11.19
N VAL A 78 4.65 -4.20 10.54
CA VAL A 78 5.20 -2.92 11.02
C VAL A 78 4.19 -1.81 10.75
N ILE A 79 4.18 -0.77 11.58
CA ILE A 79 3.45 0.47 11.33
C ILE A 79 4.43 1.54 10.87
N ILE A 80 4.20 2.10 9.68
CA ILE A 80 4.91 3.30 9.23
C ILE A 80 4.11 4.53 9.65
N ASN A 81 4.73 5.39 10.45
CA ASN A 81 4.23 6.73 10.74
C ASN A 81 4.51 7.65 9.55
N ASP A 82 3.44 8.06 8.89
CA ASP A 82 3.47 8.87 7.67
C ASP A 82 2.74 10.20 7.91
N PRO A 83 3.39 11.17 8.59
CA PRO A 83 2.77 12.45 8.94
C PRO A 83 2.35 13.26 7.71
N GLN A 84 2.97 12.99 6.57
CA GLN A 84 2.73 13.67 5.29
C GLN A 84 1.78 12.90 4.36
N SER A 85 1.26 11.73 4.79
CA SER A 85 0.35 10.88 4.00
C SER A 85 0.90 10.50 2.60
N ARG A 86 2.22 10.35 2.47
CA ARG A 86 2.93 9.98 1.23
C ARG A 86 2.52 8.61 0.71
N PHE A 87 2.22 7.65 1.60
CA PHE A 87 2.18 6.23 1.23
C PHE A 87 0.79 5.59 1.25
N ALA A 88 -0.25 6.32 1.65
CA ALA A 88 -1.57 5.73 1.88
C ALA A 88 -2.28 5.19 0.63
N LYS A 89 -1.80 5.53 -0.57
CA LYS A 89 -2.31 5.02 -1.84
C LYS A 89 -1.41 3.95 -2.44
N ASN A 90 -0.28 3.65 -1.81
CA ASN A 90 0.70 2.71 -2.33
C ASN A 90 0.26 1.28 -2.05
N ARG A 91 0.62 0.37 -2.95
CA ARG A 91 0.50 -1.08 -2.73
C ARG A 91 1.80 -1.67 -2.16
N THR A 92 2.91 -1.05 -2.50
CA THR A 92 4.25 -1.44 -2.08
C THR A 92 4.98 -0.21 -1.61
N ILE A 93 5.76 -0.33 -0.53
CA ILE A 93 6.67 0.72 -0.07
C ILE A 93 8.04 0.08 0.06
N CYS A 94 9.02 0.68 -0.63
CA CYS A 94 10.42 0.33 -0.47
C CYS A 94 11.14 1.47 0.23
N PHE A 95 12.06 1.10 1.11
CA PHE A 95 12.90 2.06 1.83
C PHE A 95 14.22 1.41 2.23
N THR A 96 15.20 2.27 2.55
CA THR A 96 16.49 1.83 3.09
C THR A 96 16.69 2.42 4.48
N ASN A 97 16.42 3.72 4.63
CA ASN A 97 16.61 4.45 5.87
C ASN A 97 15.28 4.61 6.61
N TYR A 98 15.31 4.28 7.90
CA TYR A 98 14.16 4.41 8.78
C TYR A 98 14.64 4.58 10.22
N ARG A 99 13.77 5.13 11.05
CA ARG A 99 13.96 5.21 12.51
C ARG A 99 12.88 4.42 13.19
N THR A 100 13.24 3.68 14.22
CA THR A 100 12.27 3.04 15.11
C THR A 100 11.71 4.08 16.07
N ASN A 101 10.39 4.20 16.12
CA ASN A 101 9.69 5.05 17.06
C ASN A 101 9.50 4.28 18.38
N ALA A 102 9.36 5.01 19.50
CA ALA A 102 8.94 4.37 20.73
C ALA A 102 7.55 3.74 20.52
N PRO A 103 7.27 2.55 21.07
CA PRO A 103 5.95 1.93 20.94
C PRO A 103 4.90 2.91 21.47
N THR A 104 3.98 3.35 20.62
CA THR A 104 2.84 4.12 21.08
C THR A 104 1.89 3.17 21.80
N THR A 105 1.66 3.41 23.08
CA THR A 105 0.65 2.70 23.87
C THR A 105 -0.73 3.09 23.37
N GLY A 106 -1.37 2.22 22.59
CA GLY A 106 -2.81 2.14 22.40
C GLY A 106 -3.48 3.34 21.72
N GLY A 107 -3.78 3.20 20.43
CA GLY A 107 -4.77 4.01 19.73
C GLY A 107 -5.92 3.14 19.22
N ASP A 108 -7.05 3.18 19.92
CA ASP A 108 -8.41 2.65 19.61
C ASP A 108 -8.57 1.20 19.09
N LEU A 109 -7.49 0.50 18.80
CA LEU A 109 -7.46 -0.91 18.43
C LEU A 109 -6.26 -1.56 19.13
N SER A 110 -6.47 -2.77 19.59
CA SER A 110 -5.58 -3.64 20.37
C SER A 110 -4.30 -4.09 19.65
N GLU A 111 -3.65 -3.17 18.94
CA GLU A 111 -2.49 -3.39 18.07
C GLU A 111 -1.17 -3.12 18.82
N GLU A 112 -1.19 -3.28 20.14
CA GLU A 112 -0.03 -3.19 21.01
C GLU A 112 1.06 -4.18 20.58
N GLY A 113 2.32 -3.77 20.69
CA GLY A 113 3.49 -4.60 20.37
C GLY A 113 3.85 -4.70 18.89
N ILE A 114 3.17 -3.98 17.99
CA ILE A 114 3.65 -3.82 16.61
C ILE A 114 4.72 -2.72 16.59
N PRO A 115 5.91 -2.97 16.02
CA PRO A 115 6.93 -1.94 15.85
C PRO A 115 6.41 -0.77 15.01
N GLU A 116 6.69 0.46 15.46
CA GLU A 116 6.42 1.66 14.71
C GLU A 116 7.73 2.24 14.17
N ILE A 117 7.74 2.65 12.91
CA ILE A 117 8.89 3.27 12.26
C ILE A 117 8.51 4.55 11.51
N THR A 118 9.49 5.42 11.29
CA THR A 118 9.38 6.54 10.36
C THR A 118 10.36 6.33 9.21
N VAL A 119 9.88 6.33 7.97
CA VAL A 119 10.73 6.28 6.77
C VAL A 119 11.24 7.69 6.47
N GLU A 120 12.55 7.82 6.27
CA GLU A 120 13.21 9.10 5.96
C GLU A 120 12.92 9.52 4.51
#